data_AF-A0A2S5LC31-F1
#
_entry.id   AF-A0A2S5LC31-F1
#
_cell.length_a   1.000
_cell.length_b   1.000
_cell.length_c   1.000
_cell.angle_alpha   90.00
_cell.angle_beta   90.00
_cell.angle_gamma   90.00
#
_symmetry.space_group_name_H-M   'P 1'
#
loop_
_entity.id
_entity.type
_entity.pdbx_description
1 polymer ?
#
loop_
_entity_poly.entity_id
_entity_poly.type
_entity_poly.pdbx_seq_one_letter_code
_entity_poly.pdbx_strand_id
1 'polypeptide(L)'
;MHRYRSHTCGALRESDIGQTARLSGWCHRIRDHGGVLFIDLRDHYGLTQCVVDPDSPAFAQAEKLRSEWVVRLDGEVRKRPAGTENPDMPTGQVEVYVNEIEVLGAAAELPVPVFGDQPYPEDTRLKYRFIDLRREKLHQNIMLRGRIIDSIRMRMKQAGFFEFQTPILTASSPEGARDFLVPSRLHPGKFYALPQAPQQFKQLIMVAGFDRYFQIAPCFRDEDARADRSPGEFYQLDVEMSFVTQEDVFGAIEPVLRGLFEEYANGKAVTQKFPRISFRESMLKYGTDKPDLRNPLLIADVSEEFAREDVSFKAF
;
A
#
# COMPACT_ATOMS: atom_id res chain seq x y z
N MET A 1 -5.72 -28.61 -18.89
CA MET A 1 -5.60 -27.81 -17.65
C MET A 1 -4.13 -27.49 -17.40
N HIS A 2 -3.77 -26.26 -17.04
CA HIS A 2 -2.36 -25.88 -16.81
C HIS A 2 -1.76 -26.63 -15.59
N ARG A 3 -0.43 -26.77 -15.54
CA ARG A 3 0.29 -27.60 -14.54
C ARG A 3 -0.03 -27.26 -13.09
N TYR A 4 -0.19 -25.97 -12.80
CA TYR A 4 -0.29 -25.45 -11.44
C TYR A 4 -1.66 -24.89 -11.09
N ARG A 5 -2.48 -24.48 -12.07
CA ARG A 5 -3.77 -23.86 -11.76
C ARG A 5 -4.73 -23.89 -12.92
N SER A 6 -6.01 -23.96 -12.60
CA SER A 6 -7.15 -23.72 -13.50
C SER A 6 -7.85 -22.41 -13.14
N HIS A 7 -7.98 -22.15 -11.84
CA HIS A 7 -8.59 -20.97 -11.25
C HIS A 7 -7.64 -20.38 -10.20
N THR A 8 -7.88 -19.15 -9.79
CA THR A 8 -7.25 -18.59 -8.58
C THR A 8 -8.04 -19.02 -7.36
N CYS A 9 -7.43 -18.99 -6.18
CA CYS A 9 -8.09 -19.33 -4.94
C CYS A 9 -9.21 -18.33 -4.57
N GLY A 10 -9.32 -17.18 -5.23
CA GLY A 10 -10.43 -16.24 -5.04
C GLY A 10 -11.56 -16.32 -6.09
N ALA A 11 -11.41 -17.17 -7.12
CA ALA A 11 -12.24 -17.09 -8.32
C ALA A 11 -13.50 -17.97 -8.31
N LEU A 12 -13.53 -19.08 -7.57
CA LEU A 12 -14.61 -20.06 -7.66
C LEU A 12 -15.96 -19.51 -7.16
N ARG A 13 -17.05 -19.85 -7.86
CA ARG A 13 -18.43 -19.45 -7.57
C ARG A 13 -19.39 -20.65 -7.69
N GLU A 14 -20.65 -20.44 -7.34
CA GLU A 14 -21.70 -21.48 -7.49
C GLU A 14 -21.86 -21.98 -8.93
N SER A 15 -21.54 -21.14 -9.93
CA SER A 15 -21.52 -21.52 -11.35
C SER A 15 -20.49 -22.61 -11.68
N ASP A 16 -19.52 -22.84 -10.80
CA ASP A 16 -18.43 -23.79 -11.01
C ASP A 16 -18.72 -25.17 -10.40
N ILE A 17 -19.85 -25.34 -9.72
CA ILE A 17 -20.24 -26.62 -9.08
C ILE A 17 -20.27 -27.76 -10.12
N GLY A 18 -19.66 -28.89 -9.76
CA GLY A 18 -19.50 -30.07 -10.61
C GLY A 18 -18.31 -30.00 -11.58
N GLN A 19 -17.62 -28.86 -11.66
CA GLN A 19 -16.42 -28.74 -12.47
C GLN A 19 -15.17 -29.20 -11.70
N THR A 20 -14.16 -29.68 -12.43
CA THR A 20 -12.85 -29.96 -11.86
C THR A 20 -12.03 -28.68 -11.72
N ALA A 21 -11.50 -28.45 -10.53
CA ALA A 21 -10.60 -27.35 -10.23
C ALA A 21 -9.22 -27.86 -9.79
N ARG A 22 -8.19 -27.28 -10.39
CA ARG A 22 -6.80 -27.28 -9.89
C ARG A 22 -6.46 -25.93 -9.30
N LEU A 23 -6.04 -25.90 -8.05
CA LEU A 23 -5.61 -24.71 -7.33
C LEU A 23 -4.19 -24.92 -6.78
N SER A 24 -3.36 -23.87 -6.83
CA SER A 24 -2.06 -23.85 -6.16
C SER A 24 -1.97 -22.64 -5.25
N GLY A 25 -1.42 -22.84 -4.07
CA GLY A 25 -1.34 -21.81 -3.05
C GLY A 25 -0.63 -22.28 -1.78
N TRP A 26 -0.79 -21.49 -0.73
CA TRP A 26 -0.29 -21.77 0.61
C TRP A 26 -1.43 -22.31 1.47
N CYS A 27 -1.17 -23.38 2.24
CA CYS A 27 -2.09 -23.86 3.26
C CYS A 27 -2.22 -22.80 4.37
N HIS A 28 -3.19 -21.90 4.29
CA HIS A 28 -3.34 -20.79 5.22
C HIS A 28 -3.70 -21.27 6.62
N ARG A 29 -4.62 -22.23 6.68
CA ARG A 29 -5.06 -22.90 7.89
C ARG A 29 -5.51 -24.31 7.54
N ILE A 30 -5.23 -25.24 8.45
CA ILE A 30 -5.69 -26.63 8.37
C ILE A 30 -6.50 -26.90 9.63
N ARG A 31 -7.69 -27.47 9.49
CA ARG A 31 -8.63 -27.79 10.57
C ARG A 31 -9.05 -29.25 10.43
N ASP A 32 -9.07 -29.97 11.54
CA ASP A 32 -9.59 -31.34 11.61
C ASP A 32 -10.88 -31.34 12.40
N HIS A 33 -11.96 -31.84 11.79
CA HIS A 33 -13.25 -32.02 12.43
C HIS A 33 -13.72 -33.46 12.25
N GLY A 34 -13.40 -34.31 13.22
CA GLY A 34 -13.88 -35.68 13.26
C GLY A 34 -13.35 -36.55 12.12
N GLY A 35 -12.11 -36.32 11.69
CA GLY A 35 -11.49 -37.08 10.60
C GLY A 35 -11.71 -36.50 9.22
N VAL A 36 -12.38 -35.35 9.10
CA VAL A 36 -12.44 -34.57 7.85
C VAL A 36 -11.50 -33.37 7.96
N LEU A 37 -10.59 -33.25 7.01
CA LEU A 37 -9.61 -32.18 6.93
C LEU A 37 -10.11 -31.03 6.06
N PHE A 38 -10.10 -29.84 6.62
CA PHE A 38 -10.41 -28.59 5.93
C PHE A 38 -9.14 -27.76 5.78
N ILE A 39 -8.76 -27.49 4.54
CA ILE A 39 -7.60 -26.69 4.19
C ILE A 39 -8.10 -25.40 3.56
N ASP A 40 -7.84 -24.26 4.21
CA ASP A 40 -8.04 -22.97 3.57
C ASP A 40 -6.81 -22.69 2.69
N LEU A 41 -6.95 -22.82 1.38
CA LEU A 41 -5.86 -22.60 0.42
C LEU A 41 -5.86 -21.13 -0.01
N ARG A 42 -4.74 -20.44 0.21
CA ARG A 42 -4.53 -19.03 -0.14
C ARG A 42 -3.66 -18.85 -1.36
N ASP A 43 -4.02 -17.91 -2.22
CA ASP A 43 -3.10 -17.30 -3.17
C ASP A 43 -3.19 -15.76 -3.11
N HIS A 44 -2.64 -15.09 -4.12
CA HIS A 44 -2.69 -13.63 -4.22
C HIS A 44 -4.13 -13.05 -4.27
N TYR A 45 -5.08 -13.85 -4.76
CA TYR A 45 -6.42 -13.39 -5.13
C TYR A 45 -7.46 -13.71 -4.06
N GLY A 46 -7.15 -14.58 -3.10
CA GLY A 46 -8.02 -14.88 -1.98
C GLY A 46 -7.83 -16.29 -1.42
N LEU A 47 -8.90 -16.79 -0.81
CA LEU A 47 -8.97 -18.08 -0.13
C LEU A 47 -10.07 -18.95 -0.76
N THR A 48 -9.79 -20.25 -0.87
CA THR A 48 -10.80 -21.29 -1.14
C THR A 48 -10.67 -22.38 -0.09
N GLN A 49 -11.80 -22.86 0.42
CA GLN A 49 -11.82 -24.04 1.29
C GLN A 49 -11.72 -25.30 0.43
N CYS A 50 -10.81 -26.18 0.83
CA CYS A 50 -10.59 -27.48 0.26
C CYS A 50 -10.87 -28.53 1.33
N VAL A 51 -11.66 -29.54 1.00
CA VAL A 51 -12.09 -30.59 1.92
C VAL A 51 -11.49 -31.93 1.49
N VAL A 52 -10.98 -32.67 2.47
CA VAL A 52 -10.42 -34.00 2.30
C VAL A 52 -11.00 -34.89 3.40
N ASP A 53 -11.88 -35.81 3.04
CA ASP A 53 -12.40 -36.83 3.97
C ASP A 53 -11.60 -38.14 3.84
N PRO A 54 -11.81 -39.12 4.73
CA PRO A 54 -11.07 -40.39 4.71
C PRO A 54 -11.24 -41.22 3.43
N ASP A 55 -12.31 -41.00 2.66
CA ASP A 55 -12.58 -41.69 1.40
C ASP A 55 -11.76 -41.09 0.24
N SER A 56 -11.22 -39.89 0.40
CA SER A 56 -10.36 -39.26 -0.61
C SER A 56 -9.01 -39.97 -0.73
N PRO A 57 -8.54 -40.26 -1.95
CA PRO A 57 -7.18 -40.81 -2.16
C PRO A 57 -6.08 -39.83 -1.75
N ALA A 58 -6.41 -38.55 -1.54
CA ALA A 58 -5.48 -37.53 -1.04
C ALA A 58 -5.34 -37.51 0.49
N PHE A 59 -6.15 -38.24 1.25
CA PHE A 59 -6.24 -38.11 2.71
C PHE A 59 -4.90 -38.30 3.42
N ALA A 60 -4.17 -39.37 3.11
CA ALA A 60 -2.87 -39.66 3.72
C ALA A 60 -1.80 -38.58 3.43
N GLN A 61 -1.94 -37.84 2.33
CA GLN A 61 -1.07 -36.70 2.02
C GLN A 61 -1.52 -35.44 2.75
N ALA A 62 -2.84 -35.23 2.88
CA ALA A 62 -3.43 -34.11 3.60
C ALA A 62 -3.05 -34.11 5.09
N GLU A 63 -3.00 -35.27 5.76
CA GLU A 63 -2.57 -35.42 7.16
C GLU A 63 -1.14 -34.91 7.44
N LYS A 64 -0.28 -34.94 6.41
CA LYS A 64 1.11 -34.51 6.50
C LYS A 64 1.27 -33.01 6.30
N LEU A 65 0.28 -32.33 5.71
CA LEU A 65 0.37 -30.91 5.42
C LEU A 65 0.49 -30.10 6.72
N ARG A 66 1.22 -28.99 6.64
CA ARG A 66 1.32 -28.00 7.72
C ARG A 66 0.99 -26.63 7.17
N SER A 67 0.76 -25.68 8.09
CA SER A 67 0.53 -24.29 7.74
C SER A 67 1.67 -23.76 6.85
N GLU A 68 1.29 -22.98 5.84
CA GLU A 68 2.15 -22.30 4.89
C GLU A 68 2.99 -23.20 3.97
N TRP A 69 2.71 -24.50 3.94
CA TRP A 69 3.16 -25.37 2.86
C TRP A 69 2.59 -24.92 1.52
N VAL A 70 3.41 -24.95 0.47
CA VAL A 70 3.02 -24.66 -0.90
C VAL A 70 2.55 -25.96 -1.54
N VAL A 71 1.30 -25.98 -1.98
CA VAL A 71 0.67 -27.18 -2.54
C VAL A 71 -0.05 -26.89 -3.84
N ARG A 72 -0.25 -27.94 -4.63
CA ARG A 72 -1.26 -28.01 -5.69
C ARG A 72 -2.32 -29.02 -5.26
N LEU A 73 -3.57 -28.61 -5.30
CA LEU A 73 -4.74 -29.44 -5.02
C LEU A 73 -5.57 -29.57 -6.30
N ASP A 74 -5.96 -30.79 -6.63
CA ASP A 74 -6.88 -31.10 -7.71
C ASP A 74 -8.14 -31.73 -7.13
N GLY A 75 -9.31 -31.27 -7.55
CA GLY A 75 -10.57 -31.70 -6.98
C GLY A 75 -11.80 -31.26 -7.76
N GLU A 76 -12.96 -31.61 -7.23
CA GLU A 76 -14.27 -31.23 -7.77
C GLU A 76 -14.85 -30.09 -6.94
N VAL A 77 -15.37 -29.06 -7.59
CA VAL A 77 -16.06 -27.96 -6.90
C VAL A 77 -17.45 -28.45 -6.48
N ARG A 78 -17.77 -28.30 -5.19
CA ARG A 78 -19.05 -28.68 -4.60
C ARG A 78 -19.68 -27.52 -3.87
N LYS A 79 -21.00 -27.58 -3.74
CA LYS A 79 -21.70 -26.68 -2.83
C LYS A 79 -21.34 -27.05 -1.40
N ARG A 80 -21.08 -26.05 -0.57
CA ARG A 80 -20.92 -26.29 0.86
C ARG A 80 -22.19 -26.88 1.47
N PRO A 81 -22.11 -27.74 2.48
CA PRO A 81 -23.27 -28.19 3.24
C PRO A 81 -24.06 -27.01 3.81
N ALA A 82 -25.39 -27.15 3.88
CA ALA A 82 -26.26 -26.10 4.40
C ALA A 82 -25.88 -25.72 5.83
N GLY A 83 -25.73 -24.41 6.09
CA GLY A 83 -25.29 -23.87 7.37
C GLY A 83 -23.78 -23.74 7.54
N THR A 84 -22.99 -24.08 6.51
CA THR A 84 -21.50 -23.94 6.52
C THR A 84 -20.99 -22.91 5.51
N GLU A 85 -21.90 -22.19 4.87
CA GLU A 85 -21.59 -21.05 4.00
C GLU A 85 -20.85 -19.96 4.78
N ASN A 86 -19.86 -19.33 4.14
CA ASN A 86 -19.10 -18.24 4.74
C ASN A 86 -19.40 -16.92 4.00
N PRO A 87 -20.22 -16.01 4.56
CA PRO A 87 -20.56 -14.75 3.91
C PRO A 87 -19.37 -13.79 3.78
N ASP A 88 -18.32 -13.95 4.59
CA ASP A 88 -17.15 -13.08 4.61
C ASP A 88 -16.12 -13.46 3.53
N MET A 89 -16.34 -14.56 2.80
CA MET A 89 -15.44 -15.06 1.77
C MET A 89 -16.12 -15.09 0.40
N PRO A 90 -15.52 -14.52 -0.66
CA PRO A 90 -16.12 -14.54 -2.01
C PRO A 90 -16.40 -15.95 -2.57
N THR A 91 -15.62 -16.95 -2.14
CA THR A 91 -15.78 -18.36 -2.50
C THR A 91 -16.58 -19.14 -1.45
N GLY A 92 -17.17 -18.46 -0.45
CA GLY A 92 -17.76 -19.07 0.74
C GLY A 92 -19.05 -19.82 0.53
N GLN A 93 -19.58 -19.87 -0.69
CA GLN A 93 -20.71 -20.73 -1.08
C GLN A 93 -20.27 -22.12 -1.57
N VAL A 94 -18.99 -22.26 -1.90
CA VAL A 94 -18.41 -23.47 -2.50
C VAL A 94 -17.19 -23.97 -1.73
N GLU A 95 -16.82 -25.20 -2.01
CA GLU A 95 -15.59 -25.82 -1.57
C GLU A 95 -15.06 -26.77 -2.64
N VAL A 96 -13.78 -27.15 -2.55
CA VAL A 96 -13.18 -28.14 -3.45
C VAL A 96 -12.99 -29.45 -2.71
N TYR A 97 -13.68 -30.50 -3.14
CA TYR A 97 -13.41 -31.86 -2.69
C TYR A 97 -12.13 -32.36 -3.35
N VAL A 98 -11.06 -32.51 -2.58
CA VAL A 98 -9.73 -32.77 -3.10
C VAL A 98 -9.54 -34.26 -3.35
N ASN A 99 -9.06 -34.60 -4.54
CA ASN A 99 -8.72 -35.96 -4.94
C ASN A 99 -7.20 -36.17 -5.04
N GLU A 100 -6.43 -35.15 -5.38
CA GLU A 100 -4.96 -35.25 -5.50
C GLU A 100 -4.29 -34.05 -4.86
N ILE A 101 -3.19 -34.32 -4.14
CA ILE A 101 -2.36 -33.30 -3.50
C ILE A 101 -0.92 -33.52 -3.93
N GLU A 102 -0.28 -32.46 -4.37
CA GLU A 102 1.16 -32.40 -4.57
C GLU A 102 1.75 -31.31 -3.69
N VAL A 103 2.80 -31.67 -2.94
CA VAL A 103 3.58 -30.71 -2.16
C VAL A 103 4.66 -30.13 -3.06
N LEU A 104 4.52 -28.84 -3.39
CA LEU A 104 5.47 -28.09 -4.21
C LEU A 104 6.62 -27.53 -3.37
N GLY A 105 6.37 -27.26 -2.09
CA GLY A 105 7.39 -26.81 -1.15
C GLY A 105 6.89 -26.87 0.28
N ALA A 106 7.57 -27.67 1.11
CA ALA A 106 7.32 -27.69 2.53
C ALA A 106 7.81 -26.40 3.20
N ALA A 107 7.10 -25.94 4.23
CA ALA A 107 7.50 -24.84 5.08
C ALA A 107 7.86 -25.34 6.49
N ALA A 108 8.90 -24.75 7.07
CA ALA A 108 9.19 -24.89 8.49
C ALA A 108 8.16 -24.12 9.33
N GLU A 109 8.19 -24.30 10.64
CA GLU A 109 7.40 -23.48 11.56
C GLU A 109 7.75 -21.99 11.39
N LEU A 110 6.72 -21.15 11.30
CA LEU A 110 6.92 -19.73 11.00
C LEU A 110 7.12 -18.90 12.26
N PRO A 111 8.08 -17.95 12.25
CA PRO A 111 8.26 -17.01 13.36
C PRO A 111 7.11 -16.00 13.48
N VAL A 112 6.39 -15.77 12.37
CA VAL A 112 5.22 -14.91 12.29
C VAL A 112 4.12 -15.68 11.55
N PRO A 113 3.22 -16.38 12.27
CA PRO A 113 2.04 -16.98 11.66
C PRO A 113 1.25 -15.97 10.82
N VAL A 114 0.91 -16.39 9.58
CA VAL A 114 0.20 -15.53 8.61
C VAL A 114 -1.30 -15.44 8.91
N PHE A 115 -1.89 -16.51 9.43
CA PHE A 115 -3.27 -16.54 9.88
C PHE A 115 -3.45 -15.74 11.18
N GLY A 116 -4.45 -14.86 11.20
CA GLY A 116 -4.85 -14.07 12.36
C GLY A 116 -4.30 -12.64 12.42
N ASP A 117 -4.95 -11.83 13.25
CA ASP A 117 -4.66 -10.40 13.41
C ASP A 117 -3.78 -10.08 14.62
N GLN A 118 -3.17 -11.10 15.22
CA GLN A 118 -2.35 -10.89 16.41
C GLN A 118 -1.19 -9.92 16.11
N PRO A 119 -0.94 -8.95 17.02
CA PRO A 119 0.19 -8.06 16.89
C PRO A 119 1.48 -8.85 17.16
N TYR A 120 2.49 -8.61 16.33
CA TYR A 120 3.85 -9.11 16.57
C TYR A 120 4.80 -7.92 16.70
N PRO A 121 5.92 -8.09 17.42
CA PRO A 121 6.99 -7.10 17.47
C PRO A 121 7.42 -6.64 16.07
N GLU A 122 7.62 -5.33 15.91
CA GLU A 122 7.93 -4.72 14.61
C GLU A 122 9.27 -5.23 14.05
N ASP A 123 10.28 -5.37 14.89
CA ASP A 123 11.60 -5.91 14.54
C ASP A 123 11.50 -7.31 13.91
N THR A 124 10.66 -8.18 14.49
CA THR A 124 10.42 -9.54 13.97
C THR A 124 9.69 -9.48 12.64
N ARG A 125 8.70 -8.60 12.51
CA ARG A 125 7.95 -8.40 11.26
C ARG A 125 8.82 -7.86 10.14
N LEU A 126 9.74 -6.94 10.45
CA LEU A 126 10.69 -6.39 9.48
C LEU A 126 11.76 -7.42 9.09
N LYS A 127 12.27 -8.22 10.04
CA LYS A 127 13.19 -9.32 9.78
C LYS A 127 12.60 -10.38 8.85
N TYR A 128 11.32 -10.71 9.05
CA TYR A 128 10.59 -11.69 8.25
C TYR A 128 9.55 -11.04 7.34
N ARG A 129 9.88 -9.87 6.77
CA ARG A 129 8.92 -9.06 6.00
C ARG A 129 8.29 -9.81 4.83
N PHE A 130 9.01 -10.75 4.21
CA PHE A 130 8.50 -11.60 3.14
C PHE A 130 7.36 -12.55 3.58
N ILE A 131 7.27 -12.88 4.87
CA ILE A 131 6.14 -13.60 5.47
C ILE A 131 5.06 -12.61 5.90
N ASP A 132 5.43 -11.51 6.57
CA ASP A 132 4.49 -10.49 7.04
C ASP A 132 3.66 -9.91 5.87
N LEU A 133 4.27 -9.73 4.69
CA LEU A 133 3.59 -9.28 3.46
C LEU A 133 2.55 -10.27 2.91
N ARG A 134 2.50 -11.52 3.39
CA ARG A 134 1.43 -12.48 3.05
C ARG A 134 0.16 -12.26 3.87
N ARG A 135 0.25 -11.50 4.97
CA ARG A 135 -0.91 -11.19 5.81
C ARG A 135 -1.84 -10.24 5.09
N GLU A 136 -3.14 -10.49 5.19
CA GLU A 136 -4.15 -9.87 4.34
C GLU A 136 -4.11 -8.34 4.38
N LYS A 137 -4.11 -7.73 5.57
CA LYS A 137 -4.06 -6.27 5.70
C LYS A 137 -2.86 -5.64 4.99
N LEU A 138 -1.68 -6.25 5.11
CA LEU A 138 -0.45 -5.70 4.50
C LEU A 138 -0.42 -5.92 2.99
N HIS A 139 -0.84 -7.11 2.53
CA HIS A 139 -1.01 -7.39 1.11
C HIS A 139 -1.97 -6.37 0.47
N GLN A 140 -3.16 -6.18 1.07
CA GLN A 140 -4.14 -5.20 0.61
C GLN A 140 -3.57 -3.78 0.56
N ASN A 141 -2.79 -3.37 1.56
CA ASN A 141 -2.14 -2.05 1.57
C ASN A 141 -1.14 -1.88 0.41
N ILE A 142 -0.32 -2.89 0.12
CA ILE A 142 0.64 -2.84 -1.00
C ILE A 142 -0.11 -2.80 -2.34
N MET A 143 -1.16 -3.60 -2.49
CA MET A 143 -2.00 -3.60 -3.69
C MET A 143 -2.72 -2.26 -3.87
N LEU A 144 -3.22 -1.67 -2.79
CA LEU A 144 -3.84 -0.35 -2.79
C LEU A 144 -2.83 0.73 -3.21
N ARG A 145 -1.61 0.71 -2.67
CA ARG A 145 -0.53 1.63 -3.08
C ARG A 145 -0.25 1.55 -4.57
N GLY A 146 -0.18 0.34 -5.13
CA GLY A 146 0.01 0.14 -6.58
C GLY A 146 -1.11 0.78 -7.40
N ARG A 147 -2.37 0.48 -7.06
CA ARG A 147 -3.55 1.06 -7.74
C ARG A 147 -3.60 2.59 -7.66
N ILE A 148 -3.27 3.16 -6.49
CA ILE A 148 -3.18 4.62 -6.32
C ILE A 148 -2.13 5.22 -7.28
N ILE A 149 -0.94 4.62 -7.37
CA ILE A 149 0.12 5.10 -8.27
C ILE A 149 -0.33 5.01 -9.73
N ASP A 150 -0.99 3.92 -10.13
CA ASP A 150 -1.51 3.76 -11.50
C ASP A 150 -2.60 4.80 -11.82
N SER A 151 -3.51 5.05 -10.87
CA SER A 151 -4.54 6.09 -10.99
C SER A 151 -3.92 7.50 -11.07
N ILE A 152 -2.89 7.80 -10.27
CA ILE A 152 -2.12 9.05 -10.40
C ILE A 152 -1.56 9.20 -11.81
N ARG A 153 -0.83 8.19 -12.31
CA ARG A 153 -0.22 8.25 -13.66
C ARG A 153 -1.26 8.48 -14.75
N MET A 154 -2.38 7.77 -14.67
CA MET A 154 -3.47 7.90 -15.63
C MET A 154 -4.06 9.31 -15.62
N ARG A 155 -4.35 9.87 -14.44
CA ARG A 155 -4.92 11.22 -14.29
C ARG A 155 -3.95 12.31 -14.73
N MET A 156 -2.67 12.19 -14.39
CA MET A 156 -1.63 13.13 -14.84
C MET A 156 -1.52 13.13 -16.37
N LYS A 157 -1.51 11.94 -17.00
CA LYS A 157 -1.49 11.82 -18.48
C LYS A 157 -2.74 12.42 -19.12
N GLN A 158 -3.92 12.20 -18.54
CA GLN A 158 -5.17 12.82 -19.01
C GLN A 158 -5.16 14.36 -18.87
N ALA A 159 -4.48 14.90 -17.86
CA ALA A 159 -4.27 16.32 -17.67
C ALA A 159 -3.16 16.94 -18.56
N GLY A 160 -2.66 16.16 -19.53
CA GLY A 160 -1.68 16.62 -20.52
C GLY A 160 -0.23 16.60 -20.04
N PHE A 161 0.06 15.98 -18.90
CA PHE A 161 1.44 15.83 -18.42
C PHE A 161 2.14 14.62 -19.07
N PHE A 162 3.44 14.76 -19.27
CA PHE A 162 4.29 13.65 -19.71
C PHE A 162 5.16 13.14 -18.56
N GLU A 163 5.31 11.81 -18.45
CA GLU A 163 6.12 11.19 -17.39
C GLU A 163 7.59 11.14 -17.85
N PHE A 164 8.46 11.90 -17.19
CA PHE A 164 9.89 11.89 -17.47
C PHE A 164 10.65 11.09 -16.43
N GLN A 165 11.81 10.56 -16.83
CA GLN A 165 12.75 9.91 -15.93
C GLN A 165 13.97 10.82 -15.78
N THR A 166 14.36 11.13 -14.55
CA THR A 166 15.53 11.98 -14.26
C THR A 166 16.67 11.17 -13.64
N PRO A 167 17.94 11.56 -13.84
CA PRO A 167 19.07 10.86 -13.24
C PRO A 167 19.00 10.76 -11.71
N ILE A 168 19.41 9.61 -11.16
CA ILE A 168 19.54 9.37 -9.71
C ILE A 168 20.96 9.67 -9.22
N LEU A 169 21.98 9.52 -10.05
CA LEU A 169 23.35 9.90 -9.67
C LEU A 169 23.60 11.34 -10.11
N THR A 170 23.58 12.27 -9.17
CA THR A 170 23.66 13.71 -9.43
C THR A 170 24.91 14.32 -8.81
N ALA A 171 25.14 15.61 -9.08
CA ALA A 171 26.04 16.40 -8.25
C ALA A 171 25.38 16.66 -6.88
N SER A 172 26.20 16.81 -5.83
CA SER A 172 25.71 17.26 -4.53
C SER A 172 25.36 18.75 -4.57
N SER A 173 24.29 19.12 -3.89
CA SER A 173 23.93 20.52 -3.65
C SER A 173 24.27 20.85 -2.19
N PRO A 174 24.94 21.97 -1.90
CA PRO A 174 25.17 22.42 -0.52
C PRO A 174 23.89 22.92 0.18
N GLU A 175 22.75 22.95 -0.52
CA GLU A 175 21.46 23.41 0.00
C GLU A 175 20.58 22.24 0.46
N GLY A 176 19.87 22.41 1.58
CA GLY A 176 18.84 21.49 2.05
C GLY A 176 19.31 20.47 3.09
N ALA A 177 18.79 19.24 2.99
CA ALA A 177 19.15 18.15 3.89
C ALA A 177 20.53 17.55 3.52
N ARG A 178 21.03 16.59 4.31
CA ARG A 178 22.25 15.86 3.93
C ARG A 178 21.96 14.89 2.79
N ASP A 179 22.89 14.85 1.83
CA ASP A 179 22.86 13.92 0.69
C ASP A 179 23.46 12.56 1.05
N PHE A 180 22.90 11.49 0.49
CA PHE A 180 23.63 10.22 0.40
C PHE A 180 24.68 10.30 -0.70
N LEU A 181 25.92 9.96 -0.35
CA LEU A 181 27.04 10.00 -1.29
C LEU A 181 27.34 8.62 -1.88
N VAL A 182 27.62 8.59 -3.18
CA VAL A 182 28.04 7.39 -3.92
C VAL A 182 29.44 7.62 -4.48
N PRO A 183 30.49 6.94 -3.97
CA PRO A 183 31.86 7.14 -4.44
C PRO A 183 32.02 6.69 -5.90
N SER A 184 32.73 7.50 -6.69
CA SER A 184 33.02 7.16 -8.08
C SER A 184 34.28 6.31 -8.18
N ARG A 185 34.15 5.08 -8.70
CA ARG A 185 35.30 4.22 -9.04
C ARG A 185 36.18 4.84 -10.14
N LEU A 186 35.57 5.53 -11.11
CA LEU A 186 36.26 6.10 -12.28
C LEU A 186 36.95 7.43 -12.01
N HIS A 187 36.45 8.18 -11.01
CA HIS A 187 36.97 9.49 -10.65
C HIS A 187 37.39 9.49 -9.18
N PRO A 188 38.62 9.05 -8.86
CA PRO A 188 39.12 9.00 -7.50
C PRO A 188 38.96 10.35 -6.77
N GLY A 189 38.45 10.30 -5.55
CA GLY A 189 38.18 11.50 -4.74
C GLY A 189 36.88 12.25 -5.08
N LYS A 190 36.10 11.79 -6.07
CA LYS A 190 34.80 12.38 -6.41
C LYS A 190 33.64 11.46 -6.04
N PHE A 191 32.50 12.09 -5.73
CA PHE A 191 31.26 11.44 -5.30
C PHE A 191 30.10 11.94 -6.16
N TYR A 192 29.14 11.06 -6.40
CA TYR A 192 27.78 11.46 -6.76
C TYR A 192 26.96 11.65 -5.48
N ALA A 193 25.85 12.37 -5.60
CA ALA A 193 24.81 12.46 -4.59
C ALA A 193 23.53 11.81 -5.12
N LEU A 194 22.74 11.22 -4.22
CA LEU A 194 21.37 10.80 -4.51
C LEU A 194 20.43 12.01 -4.33
N PRO A 195 19.46 12.24 -5.23
CA PRO A 195 18.64 13.45 -5.22
C PRO A 195 17.63 13.47 -4.08
N GLN A 196 17.54 14.61 -3.39
CA GLN A 196 16.47 14.87 -2.41
C GLN A 196 15.11 15.13 -3.06
N ALA A 197 15.14 15.62 -4.31
CA ALA A 197 14.05 15.81 -5.24
C ALA A 197 14.66 16.09 -6.63
N PRO A 198 13.95 15.83 -7.74
CA PRO A 198 14.43 16.15 -9.10
C PRO A 198 14.29 17.65 -9.44
N GLN A 199 14.43 18.55 -8.46
CA GLN A 199 14.14 19.99 -8.56
C GLN A 199 14.91 20.69 -9.70
N GLN A 200 16.22 20.43 -9.80
CA GLN A 200 17.04 21.03 -10.87
C GLN A 200 16.64 20.46 -12.25
N PHE A 201 16.35 19.16 -12.32
CA PHE A 201 16.02 18.51 -13.59
C PHE A 201 14.66 18.95 -14.12
N LYS A 202 13.63 19.06 -13.29
CA LYS A 202 12.31 19.53 -13.75
C LYS A 202 12.36 20.96 -14.27
N GLN A 203 13.16 21.83 -13.65
CA GLN A 203 13.41 23.18 -14.15
C GLN A 203 14.15 23.17 -15.50
N LEU A 204 15.18 22.33 -15.66
CA LEU A 204 15.87 22.17 -16.95
C LEU A 204 14.93 21.64 -18.04
N ILE A 205 13.99 20.77 -17.70
CA ILE A 205 12.96 20.27 -18.62
C ILE A 205 12.03 21.42 -19.07
N MET A 206 11.64 22.33 -18.17
CA MET A 206 10.90 23.54 -18.55
C MET A 206 11.73 24.44 -19.48
N VAL A 207 13.01 24.67 -19.16
CA VAL A 207 13.94 25.45 -20.01
C VAL A 207 14.12 24.82 -21.39
N ALA A 208 14.09 23.48 -21.47
CA ALA A 208 14.17 22.74 -22.73
C ALA A 208 12.91 22.84 -23.60
N GLY A 209 11.86 23.52 -23.13
CA GLY A 209 10.63 23.76 -23.89
C GLY A 209 9.53 22.71 -23.69
N PHE A 210 9.67 21.80 -22.73
CA PHE A 210 8.57 20.91 -22.36
C PHE A 210 7.58 21.65 -21.46
N ASP A 211 6.29 21.58 -21.79
CA ASP A 211 5.25 22.38 -21.12
C ASP A 211 4.83 21.82 -19.76
N ARG A 212 4.67 20.49 -19.66
CA ARG A 212 4.09 19.80 -18.50
C ARG A 212 4.83 18.51 -18.18
N TYR A 213 5.49 18.51 -17.04
CA TYR A 213 6.30 17.40 -16.55
C TYR A 213 5.65 16.79 -15.30
N PHE A 214 5.69 15.46 -15.20
CA PHE A 214 5.54 14.80 -13.91
C PHE A 214 6.46 13.59 -13.78
N GLN A 215 6.70 13.15 -12.54
CA GLN A 215 7.40 11.91 -12.24
C GLN A 215 6.96 11.35 -10.88
N ILE A 216 6.83 10.02 -10.79
CA ILE A 216 6.82 9.33 -9.49
C ILE A 216 8.27 9.03 -9.12
N ALA A 217 8.94 10.03 -8.54
CA ALA A 217 10.39 10.05 -8.37
C ALA A 217 10.82 9.40 -7.03
N PRO A 218 11.85 8.52 -7.03
CA PRO A 218 12.53 8.16 -5.79
C PRO A 218 13.36 9.35 -5.30
N CYS A 219 13.34 9.60 -4.00
CA CYS A 219 13.98 10.72 -3.34
C CYS A 219 14.70 10.22 -2.09
N PHE A 220 15.86 10.81 -1.81
CA PHE A 220 16.78 10.32 -0.79
C PHE A 220 17.17 11.44 0.17
N ARG A 221 17.11 11.20 1.48
CA ARG A 221 17.50 12.19 2.51
C ARG A 221 18.21 11.50 3.67
N ASP A 222 19.43 11.94 3.97
CA ASP A 222 20.23 11.46 5.10
C ASP A 222 19.87 12.23 6.39
N GLU A 223 18.61 12.10 6.79
CA GLU A 223 18.04 12.71 8.00
C GLU A 223 17.64 11.65 9.03
N ASP A 224 17.58 12.04 10.30
CA ASP A 224 17.08 11.18 11.37
C ASP A 224 15.64 10.75 11.09
N ALA A 225 15.39 9.45 11.26
CA ALA A 225 14.06 8.88 11.11
C ALA A 225 13.09 9.45 12.16
N ARG A 226 11.82 9.59 11.76
CA ARG A 226 10.69 9.92 12.64
C ARG A 226 9.52 9.02 12.30
N ALA A 227 8.48 9.02 13.14
CA ALA A 227 7.31 8.14 12.95
C ALA A 227 6.68 8.25 11.55
N ASP A 228 6.74 9.43 10.92
CA ASP A 228 6.21 9.72 9.58
C ASP A 228 7.30 9.96 8.52
N ARG A 229 8.58 9.72 8.87
CA ARG A 229 9.73 9.95 8.00
C ARG A 229 10.53 8.67 7.86
N SER A 230 10.35 8.02 6.71
CA SER A 230 11.16 6.87 6.32
C SER A 230 12.64 7.28 6.23
N PRO A 231 13.57 6.55 6.87
CA PRO A 231 14.99 6.80 6.70
C PRO A 231 15.41 6.45 5.27
N GLY A 232 16.33 7.22 4.71
CA GLY A 232 16.96 6.86 3.45
C GLY A 232 16.17 7.30 2.23
N GLU A 233 15.07 6.60 1.94
CA GLU A 233 14.33 6.73 0.67
C GLU A 233 12.82 6.89 0.86
N PHE A 234 12.21 7.64 -0.07
CA PHE A 234 10.77 7.78 -0.21
C PHE A 234 10.43 8.15 -1.66
N TYR A 235 9.15 8.09 -2.02
CA TYR A 235 8.68 8.44 -3.37
C TYR A 235 7.83 9.70 -3.33
N GLN A 236 8.00 10.56 -4.34
CA GLN A 236 7.21 11.77 -4.51
C GLN A 236 6.49 11.77 -5.86
N LEU A 237 5.27 12.28 -5.89
CA LEU A 237 4.68 12.81 -7.12
C LEU A 237 5.27 14.21 -7.33
N ASP A 238 6.26 14.30 -8.20
CA ASP A 238 6.90 15.56 -8.57
C ASP A 238 6.29 16.08 -9.87
N VAL A 239 6.02 17.39 -9.93
CA VAL A 239 5.26 18.04 -11.00
C VAL A 239 5.87 19.41 -11.29
N GLU A 240 5.89 19.81 -12.55
CA GLU A 240 6.31 21.13 -13.01
C GLU A 240 5.54 21.53 -14.28
N MET A 241 5.27 22.83 -14.44
CA MET A 241 4.52 23.40 -15.57
C MET A 241 5.15 24.72 -16.02
N SER A 242 5.15 24.99 -17.33
CA SER A 242 5.60 26.27 -17.91
C SER A 242 4.44 27.26 -18.08
N PHE A 243 4.74 28.56 -18.05
CA PHE A 243 3.79 29.64 -18.35
C PHE A 243 2.49 29.64 -17.51
N VAL A 244 2.59 29.24 -16.24
CA VAL A 244 1.44 29.11 -15.33
C VAL A 244 1.48 30.11 -14.18
N THR A 245 0.30 30.42 -13.66
CA THR A 245 0.11 31.06 -12.36
C THR A 245 -0.07 30.03 -11.25
N GLN A 246 -0.11 30.47 -9.99
CA GLN A 246 -0.45 29.60 -8.86
C GLN A 246 -1.82 28.92 -9.04
N GLU A 247 -2.81 29.63 -9.56
CA GLU A 247 -4.17 29.10 -9.75
C GLU A 247 -4.20 27.97 -10.78
N ASP A 248 -3.39 28.06 -11.83
CA ASP A 248 -3.30 27.01 -12.84
C ASP A 248 -2.68 25.73 -12.26
N VAL A 249 -1.67 25.85 -11.39
CA VAL A 249 -1.06 24.71 -10.69
C VAL A 249 -2.08 24.05 -9.75
N PHE A 250 -2.81 24.84 -8.96
CA PHE A 250 -3.88 24.30 -8.12
C PHE A 250 -4.97 23.63 -8.94
N GLY A 251 -5.39 24.26 -10.04
CA GLY A 251 -6.39 23.72 -10.97
C GLY A 251 -5.95 22.43 -11.66
N ALA A 252 -4.64 22.23 -11.86
CA ALA A 252 -4.10 20.99 -12.42
C ALA A 252 -4.06 19.85 -11.39
N ILE A 253 -3.71 20.13 -10.13
CA ILE A 253 -3.47 19.10 -9.10
C ILE A 253 -4.73 18.75 -8.30
N GLU A 254 -5.58 19.72 -7.98
CA GLU A 254 -6.79 19.50 -7.16
C GLU A 254 -7.72 18.43 -7.74
N PRO A 255 -8.01 18.38 -9.07
CA PRO A 255 -8.81 17.30 -9.65
C PRO A 255 -8.14 15.92 -9.54
N VAL A 256 -6.81 15.85 -9.61
CA VAL A 256 -6.06 14.60 -9.45
C VAL A 256 -6.25 14.09 -8.02
N LEU A 257 -6.00 14.94 -7.02
CA LEU A 257 -6.16 14.58 -5.61
C LEU A 257 -7.61 14.21 -5.26
N ARG A 258 -8.57 15.07 -5.62
CA ARG A 258 -10.00 14.82 -5.38
C ARG A 258 -10.43 13.51 -6.03
N GLY A 259 -10.08 13.26 -7.29
CA GLY A 259 -10.45 12.04 -7.99
C GLY A 259 -9.87 10.77 -7.36
N LEU A 260 -8.64 10.83 -6.82
CA LEU A 260 -8.06 9.72 -6.05
C LEU A 260 -8.84 9.47 -4.77
N PHE A 261 -9.16 10.52 -4.01
CA PHE A 261 -9.95 10.35 -2.80
C PHE A 261 -11.35 9.85 -3.13
N GLU A 262 -12.03 10.32 -4.18
CA GLU A 262 -13.34 9.82 -4.59
C GLU A 262 -13.31 8.33 -4.96
N GLU A 263 -12.26 7.90 -5.66
CA GLU A 263 -12.05 6.51 -6.06
C GLU A 263 -11.76 5.58 -4.87
N TYR A 264 -11.03 6.07 -3.86
CA TYR A 264 -10.51 5.24 -2.76
C TYR A 264 -11.04 5.61 -1.35
N ALA A 265 -12.01 6.51 -1.23
CA ALA A 265 -12.56 6.98 0.06
C ALA A 265 -13.41 5.94 0.80
N ASN A 266 -13.78 4.83 0.14
CA ASN A 266 -14.67 3.81 0.68
C ASN A 266 -15.99 4.40 1.22
N GLY A 267 -16.65 5.24 0.41
CA GLY A 267 -17.93 5.87 0.74
C GLY A 267 -17.84 7.11 1.66
N LYS A 268 -16.64 7.52 2.07
CA LYS A 268 -16.47 8.78 2.83
C LYS A 268 -16.63 9.99 1.93
N ALA A 269 -17.18 11.07 2.49
CA ALA A 269 -17.33 12.33 1.78
C ALA A 269 -15.95 12.93 1.43
N VAL A 270 -15.84 13.43 0.19
CA VAL A 270 -14.64 14.10 -0.32
C VAL A 270 -14.95 15.57 -0.55
N THR A 271 -14.12 16.44 0.02
CA THR A 271 -14.26 17.90 -0.13
C THR A 271 -14.15 18.29 -1.60
N GLN A 272 -15.16 19.00 -2.10
CA GLN A 272 -15.26 19.33 -3.53
C GLN A 272 -14.45 20.58 -3.92
N LYS A 273 -14.22 21.50 -2.99
CA LYS A 273 -13.37 22.67 -3.19
C LYS A 273 -12.47 22.82 -1.99
N PHE A 274 -11.16 22.74 -2.19
CA PHE A 274 -10.23 22.78 -1.08
C PHE A 274 -10.18 24.20 -0.48
N PRO A 275 -10.37 24.36 0.84
CA PRO A 275 -10.29 25.66 1.49
C PRO A 275 -8.86 26.18 1.39
N ARG A 276 -8.73 27.47 1.09
CA ARG A 276 -7.44 28.15 1.03
C ARG A 276 -7.30 29.05 2.23
N ILE A 277 -6.32 28.75 3.07
CA ILE A 277 -6.03 29.46 4.30
C ILE A 277 -4.63 30.04 4.15
N SER A 278 -4.49 31.35 4.32
CA SER A 278 -3.17 31.96 4.28
C SER A 278 -2.32 31.48 5.46
N PHE A 279 -1.00 31.42 5.29
CA PHE A 279 -0.10 31.03 6.40
C PHE A 279 -0.36 31.86 7.67
N ARG A 280 -0.50 33.19 7.54
CA ARG A 280 -0.77 34.09 8.66
C ARG A 280 -2.07 33.72 9.38
N GLU A 281 -3.14 33.51 8.62
CA GLU A 281 -4.43 33.10 9.20
C GLU A 281 -4.32 31.73 9.87
N SER A 282 -3.61 30.79 9.25
CA SER A 282 -3.45 29.44 9.79
C SER A 282 -2.70 29.45 11.14
N MET A 283 -1.63 30.23 11.23
CA MET A 283 -0.87 30.39 12.47
C MET A 283 -1.70 31.08 13.55
N LEU A 284 -2.48 32.12 13.20
CA LEU A 284 -3.32 32.83 14.17
C LEU A 284 -4.47 31.97 14.70
N LYS A 285 -5.15 31.21 13.84
CA LYS A 285 -6.35 30.45 14.20
C LYS A 285 -6.07 29.04 14.70
N TYR A 286 -4.99 28.41 14.25
CA TYR A 286 -4.72 26.99 14.53
C TYR A 286 -3.31 26.73 15.10
N GLY A 287 -2.41 27.72 15.08
CA GLY A 287 -1.05 27.57 15.63
C GLY A 287 -0.16 26.65 14.80
N THR A 288 -0.53 26.34 13.55
CA THR A 288 0.21 25.45 12.65
C THR A 288 -0.02 25.83 11.19
N ASP A 289 0.93 25.48 10.32
CA ASP A 289 0.87 25.61 8.86
C ASP A 289 0.16 24.44 8.17
N LYS A 290 -0.21 23.40 8.92
CA LYS A 290 -0.94 22.21 8.46
C LYS A 290 -2.15 21.89 9.36
N PRO A 291 -3.16 22.79 9.42
CA PRO A 291 -4.24 22.71 10.38
C PRO A 291 -5.14 21.48 10.17
N ASP A 292 -5.54 20.83 11.27
CA ASP A 292 -6.55 19.78 11.24
C ASP A 292 -7.96 20.40 11.32
N LEU A 293 -8.59 20.57 10.15
CA LEU A 293 -9.91 21.19 10.03
C LEU A 293 -11.07 20.30 10.55
N ARG A 294 -10.79 19.07 11.01
CA ARG A 294 -11.79 18.23 11.68
C ARG A 294 -11.99 18.65 13.13
N ASN A 295 -11.00 19.34 13.71
CA ASN A 295 -11.08 19.88 15.06
C ASN A 295 -11.76 21.27 15.02
N PRO A 296 -12.90 21.46 15.71
CA PRO A 296 -13.61 22.74 15.68
C PRO A 296 -12.96 23.84 16.53
N LEU A 297 -11.95 23.52 17.34
CA LEU A 297 -11.31 24.47 18.25
C LEU A 297 -10.42 25.47 17.49
N LEU A 298 -10.60 26.76 17.81
CA LEU A 298 -9.81 27.85 17.25
C LEU A 298 -9.07 28.59 18.36
N ILE A 299 -7.84 29.01 18.06
CA ILE A 299 -7.09 29.97 18.87
C ILE A 299 -7.74 31.35 18.69
N ALA A 300 -7.93 32.06 19.81
CA ALA A 300 -8.38 33.44 19.83
C ALA A 300 -7.24 34.34 20.30
N ASP A 301 -6.94 35.39 19.54
CA ASP A 301 -6.02 36.43 19.98
C ASP A 301 -6.76 37.35 20.95
N VAL A 302 -6.24 37.45 22.17
CA VAL A 302 -6.76 38.29 23.26
C VAL A 302 -5.76 39.37 23.68
N SER A 303 -4.71 39.59 22.88
CA SER A 303 -3.62 40.51 23.22
C SER A 303 -4.11 41.94 23.47
N GLU A 304 -5.12 42.40 22.72
CA GLU A 304 -5.70 43.73 22.90
C GLU A 304 -6.36 43.91 24.28
N GLU A 305 -7.01 42.88 24.82
CA GLU A 305 -7.62 42.95 26.16
C GLU A 305 -6.56 43.10 27.26
N PHE A 306 -5.39 42.49 27.07
CA PHE A 306 -4.27 42.61 28.00
C PHE A 306 -3.41 43.86 27.78
N ALA A 307 -3.62 44.60 26.69
CA ALA A 307 -2.89 45.84 26.39
C ALA A 307 -3.57 47.10 26.94
N ARG A 308 -4.77 46.99 27.52
CA ARG A 308 -5.52 48.12 28.08
C ARG A 308 -4.86 48.68 29.34
N GLU A 309 -4.85 50.00 29.49
CA GLU A 309 -4.22 50.69 30.63
C GLU A 309 -4.83 50.31 31.99
N ASP A 310 -6.13 49.95 32.01
CA ASP A 310 -6.84 49.53 33.21
C ASP A 310 -6.58 48.07 33.62
N VAL A 311 -5.87 47.31 32.78
CA VAL A 311 -5.54 45.90 33.02
C VAL A 311 -4.11 45.79 33.55
N SER A 312 -3.99 45.62 34.87
CA SER A 312 -2.69 45.37 35.51
C SER A 312 -2.48 43.88 35.78
N PHE A 313 -1.37 43.31 35.34
CA PHE A 313 -0.97 41.95 35.73
C PHE A 313 -0.41 41.96 37.16
N LYS A 314 -1.27 41.64 38.15
CA LYS A 314 -0.86 41.45 39.54
C LYS A 314 -0.38 40.02 39.74
N ALA A 315 0.86 39.75 39.34
CA ALA A 315 1.53 38.53 39.78
C ALA A 315 2.02 38.74 41.22
N PHE A 316 1.25 38.15 42.15
CA PHE A 316 1.44 38.15 43.61
C PHE A 316 1.14 39.49 44.29
#